data_AF-A0A243B511-F1
#
_entry.id   AF-A0A243B511-F1
#
_cell.length_a   1.000
_cell.length_b   1.000
_cell.length_c   1.000
_cell.angle_alpha   90.00
_cell.angle_beta   90.00
_cell.angle_gamma   90.00
#
_symmetry.space_group_name_H-M   'P 1'
#
loop_
_entity.id
_entity.type
_entity.pdbx_description
1 polymer ?
#
loop_
_entity_poly.entity_id
_entity_poly.type
_entity_poly.pdbx_seq_one_letter_code
_entity_poly.pdbx_strand_id
1 'polypeptide(L)' 'MEENVKGVHEINELHEMLTFKNVCMTKSSVMAGVAQDPTLKNLLQQDVNMTMKHCQELKNLLT' A
#
# COMPACT_ATOMS: atom_id res chain seq x y z
N MET A 1 -1.39 -29.63 11.04
CA MET A 1 -1.36 -28.41 10.21
C MET A 1 -0.02 -27.78 10.46
N GLU A 2 0.86 -27.74 9.47
CA GLU A 2 2.15 -27.06 9.60
C GLU A 2 1.88 -25.57 9.87
N GLU A 3 2.46 -25.03 10.94
CA GLU A 3 2.51 -23.58 11.12
C GLU A 3 3.30 -23.01 9.94
N ASN A 4 2.68 -22.09 9.20
CA ASN A 4 3.30 -21.40 8.07
C ASN A 4 4.27 -20.34 8.64
N VAL A 5 5.37 -20.81 9.22
CA VAL A 5 6.43 -19.98 9.79
C VAL A 5 7.19 -19.34 8.64
N LYS A 6 7.01 -18.03 8.49
CA LYS A 6 7.69 -17.24 7.47
C LYS A 6 9.17 -17.11 7.82
N GLY A 7 10.03 -17.26 6.82
CA GLY A 7 11.46 -17.01 6.95
C GLY A 7 11.75 -15.52 7.17
N VAL A 8 12.95 -15.23 7.69
CA VAL A 8 13.38 -13.83 7.94
C VAL A 8 13.36 -12.98 6.67
N HIS A 9 13.70 -13.56 5.52
CA HIS A 9 13.67 -12.86 4.23
C HIS A 9 12.26 -12.52 3.78
N GLU A 10 11.30 -13.44 3.94
CA GLU A 10 9.90 -13.20 3.57
C GLU A 10 9.26 -12.11 4.44
N ILE A 11 9.57 -12.08 5.73
CA ILE A 11 9.12 -11.03 6.65
C ILE A 11 9.71 -9.67 6.23
N ASN A 12 11.02 -9.62 5.92
CA ASN A 12 11.66 -8.40 5.45
C ASN A 12 11.06 -7.91 4.12
N GLU A 13 10.85 -8.79 3.16
CA GLU A 13 10.22 -8.46 1.86
C GLU A 13 8.81 -7.89 2.06
N LEU A 14 8.01 -8.44 2.97
CA LEU A 14 6.69 -7.90 3.32
C LEU A 14 6.79 -6.49 3.92
N HIS A 15 7.77 -6.24 4.80
CA HIS A 15 8.00 -4.90 5.35
C HIS A 15 8.49 -3.89 4.31
N GLU A 16 9.36 -4.31 3.39
CA GLU A 16 9.84 -3.49 2.28
C GLU A 16 8.68 -3.11 1.35
N MET A 17 7.84 -4.08 0.97
CA MET A 17 6.64 -3.83 0.16
C MET A 17 5.66 -2.90 0.87
N LEU A 18 5.43 -3.09 2.17
CA LEU A 18 4.54 -2.23 2.95
C LEU A 18 5.07 -0.79 3.01
N THR A 19 6.38 -0.63 3.22
CA THR A 19 7.05 0.68 3.23
C THR A 19 6.93 1.36 1.87
N PHE A 20 7.21 0.64 0.78
CA PHE A 20 7.07 1.14 -0.58
C PHE A 20 5.63 1.60 -0.87
N LYS A 21 4.62 0.77 -0.56
CA LYS A 21 3.22 1.13 -0.77
C LYS A 21 2.78 2.34 0.05
N ASN A 22 3.26 2.49 1.29
CA ASN A 22 3.00 3.69 2.09
C ASN A 22 3.54 4.95 1.40
N VAL A 23 4.75 4.91 0.85
CA VAL A 23 5.32 6.05 0.08
C VAL A 23 4.44 6.38 -1.12
N CYS A 24 3.97 5.38 -1.88
CA CYS A 24 3.06 5.59 -3.00
C CYS A 24 1.74 6.22 -2.56
N MET A 25 1.11 5.68 -1.50
CA MET A 25 -0.15 6.20 -0.97
C MET A 25 -0.02 7.66 -0.52
N THR A 26 1.06 8.02 0.17
CA THR A 26 1.33 9.41 0.57
C THR A 26 1.45 10.31 -0.65
N LYS A 27 2.21 9.90 -1.68
CA LYS A 27 2.36 10.68 -2.92
C LYS A 27 1.01 10.90 -3.60
N SER A 28 0.22 9.85 -3.79
CA SER A 28 -1.10 9.96 -4.42
C SER A 28 -2.07 10.80 -3.60
N SER A 29 -2.04 10.69 -2.28
CA SER A 29 -2.87 11.50 -1.38
C SER A 29 -2.52 12.99 -1.47
N VAL A 30 -1.23 13.34 -1.43
CA VAL A 30 -0.77 14.72 -1.56
C VAL A 30 -1.14 15.26 -2.95
N MET A 31 -0.91 14.49 -4.01
CA MET A 31 -1.22 14.91 -5.37
C MET A 31 -2.73 15.10 -5.58
N ALA A 32 -3.58 14.23 -5.02
CA ALA A 32 -5.04 14.37 -5.09
C ALA A 32 -5.53 15.67 -4.42
N GLY A 33 -4.82 16.16 -3.40
CA GLY A 33 -5.11 17.42 -2.73
C GLY A 33 -4.81 18.66 -3.57
N VAL A 34 -3.86 18.57 -4.51
CA VAL A 34 -3.42 19.72 -5.34
C VAL A 34 -3.81 19.61 -6.82
N ALA A 35 -4.27 18.44 -7.26
CA ALA A 35 -4.73 18.22 -8.63
C ALA A 35 -5.99 19.04 -8.93
N GLN A 36 -5.93 19.83 -10.01
CA GLN A 36 -7.05 20.68 -10.46
C GLN A 36 -7.96 19.95 -11.46
N ASP A 37 -7.38 19.10 -12.31
CA ASP A 37 -8.14 18.29 -13.26
C ASP A 37 -9.00 17.25 -12.51
N PRO A 38 -10.35 17.26 -12.67
CA PRO A 38 -11.24 16.38 -11.93
C PRO A 38 -11.00 14.89 -12.21
N THR A 39 -10.61 14.54 -13.43
CA THR A 39 -10.35 13.15 -13.84
C THR A 39 -9.10 12.63 -13.14
N LEU A 40 -8.03 13.41 -13.16
CA LEU A 40 -6.77 13.10 -12.47
C LEU A 40 -6.99 13.00 -10.96
N LYS A 41 -7.75 13.91 -10.36
CA LYS A 41 -8.08 13.86 -8.94
C LYS A 41 -8.83 12.58 -8.56
N ASN A 42 -9.79 12.17 -9.38
CA ASN A 42 -10.53 10.92 -9.17
C ASN A 42 -9.59 9.71 -9.26
N LEU A 43 -8.74 9.66 -10.29
CA LEU A 43 -7.76 8.59 -10.47
C LEU A 43 -6.82 8.46 -9.26
N LEU A 44 -6.30 9.58 -8.74
CA LEU A 44 -5.44 9.58 -7.56
C LEU A 44 -6.18 9.13 -6.30
N GLN A 45 -7.45 9.50 -6.14
CA GLN A 45 -8.26 9.03 -5.01
C GLN A 45 -8.54 7.52 -5.09
N GLN A 46 -8.76 7.00 -6.30
CA GLN A 46 -8.89 5.55 -6.53
C GLN A 46 -7.60 4.82 -6.16
N ASP A 47 -6.44 5.36 -6.54
CA ASP A 47 -5.13 4.79 -6.20
C ASP A 47 -4.89 4.76 -4.68
N VAL A 48 -5.26 5.83 -3.95
CA VAL A 48 -5.21 5.86 -2.48
C VAL A 48 -6.07 4.74 -1.88
N ASN A 49 -7.31 4.60 -2.33
CA ASN A 49 -8.24 3.59 -1.81
C ASN A 49 -7.76 2.16 -2.10
N MET A 50 -7.20 1.94 -3.30
CA MET A 50 -6.64 0.65 -3.70
C MET A 50 -5.38 0.32 -2.88
N THR A 51 -4.49 1.28 -2.72
CA THR A 51 -3.25 1.10 -1.96
C THR A 51 -3.52 0.84 -0.48
N MET A 52 -4.56 1.46 0.10
CA MET A 52 -4.99 1.17 1.48
C MET A 52 -5.39 -0.30 1.66
N LYS A 53 -6.14 -0.88 0.71
CA LYS A 53 -6.50 -2.31 0.73
C LYS A 53 -5.26 -3.20 0.63
N HIS A 54 -4.36 -2.91 -0.31
CA HIS A 54 -3.12 -3.66 -0.47
C HIS A 54 -2.24 -3.61 0.80
N CYS A 55 -2.16 -2.46 1.47
CA CYS A 55 -1.43 -2.34 2.74
C CYS A 55 -2.06 -3.21 3.83
N GLN A 56 -3.40 -3.31 3.87
CA GLN A 56 -4.08 -4.18 4.82
C GLN A 56 -3.81 -5.67 4.53
N GLU A 57 -3.83 -6.06 3.26
CA GLU A 57 -3.50 -7.43 2.84
C GLU A 57 -2.06 -7.80 3.23
N LEU A 58 -1.08 -6.91 2.97
CA LEU A 58 0.31 -7.13 3.38
C LEU A 58 0.46 -7.24 4.91
N LYS A 59 -0.28 -6.45 5.69
CA LYS A 59 -0.29 -6.56 7.15
C LYS A 59 -0.89 -7.88 7.61
N ASN A 60 -1.95 -8.36 6.97
CA ASN A 60 -2.54 -9.65 7.28
C ASN A 60 -1.56 -10.81 7.00
N LEU A 61 -0.67 -10.66 6.01
CA LEU A 61 0.39 -11.64 5.76
C LEU A 61 1.50 -11.61 6.84
N LEU A 62 1.71 -10.49 7.51
CA LEU A 62 2.67 -10.35 8.61
C LEU A 62 2.14 -10.86 9.96
N THR A 63 0.83 -11.12 10.07
CA THR A 63 0.17 -11.60 11.29
C THR A 63 -0.09 -13.11 11.20
#